data_AF-A0A3D0SD31-F1
#
_entry.id   AF-A0A3D0SD31-F1
#
_cell.length_a   1.000
_cell.length_b   1.000
_cell.length_c   1.000
_cell.angle_alpha   90.00
_cell.angle_beta   90.00
_cell.angle_gamma   90.00
#
_symmetry.space_group_name_H-M   'P 1'
#
loop_
_entity.id
_entity.type
_entity.pdbx_description
1 polymer ?
#
loop_
_entity_poly.entity_id
_entity_poly.type
_entity_poly.pdbx_seq_one_letter_code
_entity_poly.pdbx_strand_id
1 'polypeptide(L)'
;MSGYAVIDVQTTGLEPSMQHRVVEIAMVLTSASGVVEDSWCTLVNPERDVGETGIHGISARDVLQAPIFDDLIQLVLQSVTGRTLVAHNLMFDLGFLEAELRRCGVPLTMPLLVGVPTMEWFRLLSARKRRRLVDCCDEVGVPLARRYSSSHQAAAVAVLLQRCIEATGGSPPWADALAWSQAYPWPGLTYGDEPCRLVTRGEQQASDDSSWLDRIIGKMPSGGDAAVDSYLDVLEMALLDRYLSAHEIDSLLAVAESHGLDRKAVEDLHQDYLVAMARVALEDGVVTDDERSDLARVASLLGLPEEVESALAKAANLPADAARDSGFALRPGDAICLTGSMSVPRDVLEREAANMGLIVGGLTKRTKLLVAADPDSLSGKAKKARDYGVAIVSESGFRTLLERAIHA
;
A
#
# COMPACT_ATOMS: atom_id res chain seq x y z
N MET A 1 31.44 14.44 4.66
CA MET A 1 31.49 13.64 5.90
C MET A 1 31.95 12.24 5.52
N SER A 2 32.83 11.61 6.28
CA SER A 2 33.32 10.25 6.02
C SER A 2 32.57 9.23 6.87
N GLY A 3 32.14 8.11 6.29
CA GLY A 3 31.41 7.08 7.03
C GLY A 3 30.63 6.17 6.08
N TYR A 4 29.56 5.59 6.58
CA TYR A 4 28.70 4.69 5.80
C TYR A 4 27.27 5.22 5.71
N ALA A 5 26.62 4.89 4.60
CA ALA A 5 25.19 5.06 4.39
C ALA A 5 24.59 3.67 4.21
N VAL A 6 23.95 3.16 5.26
CA VAL A 6 23.31 1.85 5.25
C VAL A 6 21.93 2.00 4.65
N ILE A 7 21.64 1.32 3.55
CA ILE A 7 20.38 1.40 2.81
C ILE A 7 19.63 0.06 2.87
N ASP A 8 18.30 0.15 2.94
CA ASP A 8 17.37 -0.94 2.64
C ASP A 8 16.20 -0.37 1.84
N VAL A 9 15.77 -1.08 0.80
CA VAL A 9 14.59 -0.71 0.00
C VAL A 9 13.53 -1.82 -0.04
N GLN A 10 12.26 -1.42 -0.02
CA GLN A 10 11.15 -2.25 -0.52
C GLN A 10 10.77 -1.77 -1.92
N THR A 11 10.30 -2.70 -2.75
CA THR A 11 10.13 -2.45 -4.19
C THR A 11 8.90 -3.14 -4.74
N THR A 12 8.38 -2.63 -5.85
CA THR A 12 7.22 -3.20 -6.56
C THR A 12 7.47 -4.58 -7.20
N GLY A 13 8.68 -5.13 -7.10
CA GLY A 13 9.10 -6.39 -7.71
C GLY A 13 10.62 -6.51 -7.78
N LEU A 14 11.13 -7.56 -8.41
CA LEU A 14 12.52 -7.99 -8.14
C LEU A 14 13.60 -7.30 -8.98
N GLU A 15 13.24 -6.67 -10.12
CA GLU A 15 14.24 -6.20 -11.07
C GLU A 15 13.92 -4.80 -11.63
N PRO A 16 14.80 -3.80 -11.45
CA PRO A 16 14.54 -2.42 -11.91
C PRO A 16 14.51 -2.29 -13.44
N SER A 17 15.20 -3.19 -14.17
CA SER A 17 15.18 -3.25 -15.65
C SER A 17 13.79 -3.58 -16.20
N MET A 18 12.97 -4.30 -15.42
CA MET A 18 11.56 -4.61 -15.69
C MET A 18 10.62 -3.48 -15.24
N GLN A 19 11.15 -2.26 -15.15
CA GLN A 19 10.48 -1.03 -14.74
C GLN A 19 10.04 -1.00 -13.27
N HIS A 20 10.40 -2.00 -12.44
CA HIS A 20 10.08 -1.96 -11.01
C HIS A 20 10.71 -0.74 -10.34
N ARG A 21 9.97 -0.23 -9.35
CA ARG A 21 10.25 1.00 -8.60
C ARG A 21 10.40 0.71 -7.11
N VAL A 22 11.04 1.63 -6.40
CA VAL A 22 11.09 1.67 -4.94
C VAL A 22 9.74 2.11 -4.37
N VAL A 23 9.27 1.46 -3.30
CA VAL A 23 8.04 1.81 -2.54
C VAL A 23 8.31 2.17 -1.08
N GLU A 24 9.48 1.82 -0.57
CA GLU A 24 9.98 2.30 0.72
C GLU A 24 11.50 2.35 0.65
N ILE A 25 12.10 3.37 1.25
CA ILE A 25 13.54 3.51 1.39
C ILE A 25 13.87 3.92 2.82
N ALA A 26 14.87 3.27 3.41
CA ALA A 26 15.46 3.67 4.67
C ALA A 26 16.96 3.87 4.53
N MET A 27 17.49 4.88 5.20
CA MET A 27 18.92 5.08 5.35
C MET A 27 19.31 5.27 6.82
N VAL A 28 20.38 4.61 7.22
CA VAL A 28 21.05 4.83 8.51
C VAL A 28 22.47 5.30 8.23
N LEU A 29 22.76 6.54 8.64
CA LEU A 29 24.07 7.16 8.47
C LEU A 29 24.93 6.81 9.68
N THR A 30 26.14 6.31 9.42
CA THR A 30 27.08 5.96 10.48
C THR A 30 28.45 6.58 10.22
N SER A 31 29.17 6.84 11.30
CA SER A 31 30.58 7.22 11.27
C SER A 31 31.46 6.09 10.71
N ALA A 32 32.74 6.37 10.45
CA ALA A 32 33.69 5.36 9.98
C ALA A 32 33.90 4.18 10.95
N SER A 33 33.59 4.34 12.24
CA SER A 33 33.62 3.26 13.24
C SER A 33 32.30 2.49 13.37
N GLY A 34 31.27 2.86 12.58
CA GLY A 34 29.96 2.22 12.60
C GLY A 34 29.00 2.78 13.65
N VAL A 35 29.35 3.85 14.37
CA VAL A 35 28.42 4.53 15.30
C VAL A 35 27.37 5.29 14.48
N VAL A 36 26.09 5.07 14.77
CA VAL A 36 24.96 5.75 14.12
C VAL A 36 25.00 7.26 14.42
N GLU A 37 24.89 8.06 13.37
CA GLU A 37 24.89 9.53 13.42
C GLU A 37 23.48 10.08 13.14
N ASP A 38 22.77 9.46 12.19
CA ASP A 38 21.41 9.87 11.79
C ASP A 38 20.68 8.70 11.11
N SER A 39 19.37 8.79 10.99
CA SER A 39 18.56 7.83 10.24
C SER A 39 17.25 8.42 9.78
N TRP A 40 16.80 8.02 8.60
CA TRP A 40 15.49 8.39 8.07
C TRP A 40 14.88 7.24 7.27
N CYS A 41 13.56 7.25 7.15
CA CYS A 41 12.79 6.27 6.40
C CYS A 41 11.56 6.95 5.81
N THR A 42 11.19 6.57 4.60
CA THR A 42 9.94 7.02 3.99
C THR A 42 9.39 5.97 3.04
N LEU A 43 8.06 5.89 2.99
CA LEU A 43 7.34 5.36 1.85
C LEU A 43 7.62 6.22 0.62
N VAL A 44 7.52 5.61 -0.55
CA VAL A 44 7.74 6.26 -1.84
C VAL A 44 6.57 5.93 -2.75
N ASN A 45 5.96 6.94 -3.34
CA ASN A 45 4.99 6.73 -4.41
C ASN A 45 5.73 6.27 -5.67
N PRO A 46 5.53 5.02 -6.13
CA PRO A 46 6.27 4.49 -7.27
C PRO A 46 5.71 5.00 -8.61
N GLU A 47 4.59 5.74 -8.60
CA GLU A 47 3.83 6.16 -9.77
C GLU A 47 3.40 4.98 -10.67
N ARG A 48 3.20 3.82 -10.05
CA ARG A 48 2.77 2.57 -10.67
C ARG A 48 2.12 1.65 -9.64
N ASP A 49 1.70 0.47 -10.10
CA ASP A 49 1.26 -0.63 -9.24
C ASP A 49 2.34 -1.00 -8.20
N VAL A 50 1.95 -1.08 -6.92
CA VAL A 50 2.83 -1.39 -5.78
C VAL A 50 3.34 -2.83 -5.77
N GLY A 51 2.80 -3.70 -6.62
CA GLY A 51 3.24 -5.08 -6.77
C GLY A 51 2.67 -6.02 -5.72
N GLU A 52 3.44 -7.04 -5.34
CA GLU A 52 3.05 -8.08 -4.39
C GLU A 52 3.05 -7.54 -2.95
N THR A 53 1.92 -6.99 -2.52
CA THR A 53 1.73 -6.40 -1.20
C THR A 53 1.86 -7.43 -0.07
N GLY A 54 1.62 -8.73 -0.33
CA GLY A 54 1.72 -9.79 0.67
C GLY A 54 3.12 -10.04 1.24
N ILE A 55 4.16 -9.54 0.57
CA ILE A 55 5.55 -9.66 1.05
C ILE A 55 5.88 -8.58 2.06
N HIS A 56 5.69 -7.31 1.69
CA HIS A 56 6.14 -6.16 2.48
C HIS A 56 5.01 -5.41 3.19
N GLY A 57 3.75 -5.71 2.92
CA GLY A 57 2.58 -5.07 3.55
C GLY A 57 2.50 -3.56 3.29
N ILE A 58 2.88 -3.12 2.09
CA ILE A 58 2.70 -1.73 1.63
C ILE A 58 1.63 -1.80 0.55
N SER A 59 0.52 -1.15 0.80
CA SER A 59 -0.60 -1.00 -0.14
C SER A 59 -0.42 0.26 -1.00
N ALA A 60 -1.18 0.37 -2.10
CA ALA A 60 -1.22 1.61 -2.86
C ALA A 60 -1.76 2.79 -2.03
N ARG A 61 -2.68 2.55 -1.07
CA ARG A 61 -3.13 3.57 -0.11
C ARG A 61 -1.98 4.17 0.68
N ASP A 62 -1.08 3.34 1.22
CA ASP A 62 0.05 3.78 2.05
C ASP A 62 0.97 4.76 1.29
N VAL A 63 1.14 4.54 -0.02
CA VAL A 63 2.07 5.33 -0.85
C VAL A 63 1.40 6.49 -1.59
N LEU A 64 0.07 6.63 -1.52
CA LEU A 64 -0.66 7.62 -2.31
C LEU A 64 -0.24 9.06 -1.97
N GLN A 65 -0.04 9.33 -0.67
CA GLN A 65 0.40 10.63 -0.14
C GLN A 65 1.92 10.66 0.14
N ALA A 66 2.63 9.60 -0.20
CA ALA A 66 4.07 9.53 -0.05
C ALA A 66 4.76 10.36 -1.14
N PRO A 67 5.95 10.91 -0.87
CA PRO A 67 6.75 11.60 -1.89
C PRO A 67 7.07 10.66 -3.06
N ILE A 68 7.18 11.20 -4.27
CA ILE A 68 7.79 10.47 -5.38
C ILE A 68 9.31 10.47 -5.20
N PHE A 69 10.03 9.59 -5.91
CA PHE A 69 11.49 9.52 -5.74
C PHE A 69 12.20 10.84 -6.13
N ASP A 70 11.65 11.59 -7.09
CA ASP A 70 12.18 12.91 -7.48
C ASP A 70 12.24 13.89 -6.30
N ASP A 71 11.26 13.87 -5.41
CA ASP A 71 11.23 14.71 -4.21
C ASP A 71 12.34 14.34 -3.20
N LEU A 72 12.84 13.11 -3.28
CA LEU A 72 13.84 12.55 -2.36
C LEU A 72 15.28 12.76 -2.82
N ILE A 73 15.52 13.21 -4.05
CA ILE A 73 16.88 13.22 -4.64
C ILE A 73 17.87 13.97 -3.75
N GLN A 74 17.49 15.14 -3.24
CA GLN A 74 18.38 15.95 -2.41
C GLN A 74 18.75 15.23 -1.11
N LEU A 75 17.76 14.67 -0.42
CA LEU A 75 17.96 13.93 0.82
C LEU A 75 18.84 12.68 0.58
N VAL A 76 18.58 11.95 -0.50
CA VAL A 76 19.37 10.79 -0.91
C VAL A 76 20.81 11.19 -1.21
N LEU A 77 21.05 12.20 -2.03
CA LEU A 77 22.40 12.65 -2.40
C LEU A 77 23.18 13.17 -1.20
N GLN A 78 22.54 13.94 -0.31
CA GLN A 78 23.15 14.37 0.96
C GLN A 78 23.55 13.17 1.82
N SER A 79 22.73 12.12 1.83
CA SER A 79 22.95 10.91 2.60
C SER A 79 24.10 10.05 2.05
N VAL A 80 24.31 10.01 0.73
CA VAL A 80 25.31 9.12 0.10
C VAL A 80 26.63 9.82 -0.25
N THR A 81 26.64 11.15 -0.36
CA THR A 81 27.84 11.90 -0.78
C THR A 81 28.96 11.77 0.24
N GLY A 82 30.10 11.23 -0.19
CA GLY A 82 31.29 11.01 0.64
C GLY A 82 31.17 9.83 1.61
N ARG A 83 30.08 9.06 1.56
CA ARG A 83 29.85 7.87 2.38
C ARG A 83 29.87 6.60 1.54
N THR A 84 30.31 5.50 2.14
CA THR A 84 30.26 4.19 1.51
C THR A 84 28.89 3.57 1.69
N LEU A 85 28.27 3.16 0.58
CA LEU A 85 26.98 2.47 0.60
C LEU A 85 27.13 1.08 1.21
N VAL A 86 26.19 0.71 2.06
CA VAL A 86 26.15 -0.58 2.74
C VAL A 86 24.73 -1.12 2.66
N ALA A 87 24.58 -2.39 2.31
CA ALA A 87 23.28 -3.07 2.43
C ALA A 87 23.51 -4.54 2.74
N HIS A 88 22.46 -5.26 3.11
CA HIS A 88 22.60 -6.71 3.29
C HIS A 88 22.76 -7.42 1.96
N ASN A 89 21.86 -7.13 1.01
CA ASN A 89 21.92 -7.62 -0.36
C ASN A 89 22.27 -6.47 -1.32
N LEU A 90 23.51 -6.00 -1.23
CA LEU A 90 23.99 -4.80 -1.93
C LEU A 90 23.60 -4.72 -3.41
N MET A 91 23.69 -5.82 -4.16
CA MET A 91 23.35 -5.84 -5.59
C MET A 91 21.89 -5.44 -5.85
N PHE A 92 20.98 -5.82 -4.96
CA PHE A 92 19.57 -5.49 -5.06
C PHE A 92 19.33 -4.01 -4.72
N ASP A 93 19.75 -3.59 -3.52
CA ASP A 93 19.50 -2.24 -3.02
C ASP A 93 20.15 -1.16 -3.91
N LEU A 94 21.41 -1.37 -4.32
CA LEU A 94 22.11 -0.43 -5.21
C LEU A 94 21.51 -0.44 -6.61
N GLY A 95 21.08 -1.61 -7.11
CA GLY A 95 20.43 -1.71 -8.41
C GLY A 95 19.19 -0.82 -8.50
N PHE A 96 18.37 -0.80 -7.44
CA PHE A 96 17.19 0.07 -7.36
C PHE A 96 17.56 1.54 -7.15
N LEU A 97 18.48 1.84 -6.22
CA LEU A 97 18.94 3.21 -5.99
C LEU A 97 19.48 3.85 -7.28
N GLU A 98 20.34 3.14 -8.01
CA GLU A 98 20.89 3.65 -9.28
C GLU A 98 19.82 3.82 -10.35
N ALA A 99 18.86 2.90 -10.42
CA ALA A 99 17.78 3.01 -11.39
C ALA A 99 16.89 4.23 -11.11
N GLU A 100 16.55 4.48 -9.85
CA GLU A 100 15.81 5.69 -9.47
C GLU A 100 16.63 6.96 -9.73
N LEU A 101 17.90 7.02 -9.29
CA LEU A 101 18.77 8.17 -9.57
C LEU A 101 18.87 8.48 -11.08
N ARG A 102 18.99 7.46 -11.94
CA ARG A 102 18.99 7.66 -13.40
C ARG A 102 17.65 8.16 -13.93
N ARG A 103 16.52 7.68 -13.41
CA ARG A 103 15.17 8.15 -13.80
C ARG A 103 14.98 9.62 -13.44
N CYS A 104 15.48 10.01 -12.28
CA CYS A 104 15.53 11.40 -11.80
C CYS A 104 16.51 12.30 -12.59
N GLY A 105 17.19 11.77 -13.61
CA GLY A 105 18.16 12.51 -14.41
C GLY A 105 19.50 12.76 -13.73
N VAL A 106 19.81 12.07 -12.62
CA VAL A 106 21.11 12.19 -11.95
C VAL A 106 22.19 11.50 -12.79
N PRO A 107 23.20 12.22 -13.29
CA PRO A 107 24.26 11.63 -14.08
C PRO A 107 25.20 10.80 -13.20
N LEU A 108 25.13 9.47 -13.32
CA LEU A 108 26.05 8.55 -12.64
C LEU A 108 27.30 8.32 -13.49
N THR A 109 28.48 8.48 -12.87
CA THR A 109 29.78 8.22 -13.51
C THR A 109 30.13 6.73 -13.43
N MET A 110 30.75 6.19 -14.48
CA MET A 110 31.25 4.80 -14.52
C MET A 110 32.67 4.69 -13.94
N PRO A 111 33.02 3.56 -13.28
CA PRO A 111 32.13 2.46 -12.93
C PRO A 111 31.12 2.88 -11.85
N LEU A 112 30.01 2.14 -11.81
CA LEU A 112 28.83 2.43 -11.00
C LEU A 112 29.10 2.36 -9.50
N LEU A 113 28.05 2.52 -8.69
CA LEU A 113 28.21 2.62 -7.25
C LEU A 113 28.83 1.33 -6.69
N VAL A 114 29.85 1.49 -5.85
CA VAL A 114 30.50 0.41 -5.11
C VAL A 114 30.12 0.55 -3.64
N GLY A 115 29.91 -0.58 -2.97
CA GLY A 115 29.54 -0.61 -1.56
C GLY A 115 29.97 -1.89 -0.87
N VAL A 116 29.45 -2.08 0.34
CA VAL A 116 29.82 -3.20 1.23
C VAL A 116 28.59 -4.09 1.46
N PRO A 117 28.58 -5.33 0.94
CA PRO A 117 27.51 -6.29 1.21
C PRO A 117 27.71 -6.96 2.57
N THR A 118 26.88 -6.63 3.56
CA THR A 118 27.02 -7.24 4.91
C THR A 118 26.74 -8.73 4.90
N MET A 119 25.92 -9.25 3.97
CA MET A 119 25.72 -10.68 3.79
C MET A 119 27.04 -11.42 3.49
N GLU A 120 27.93 -10.83 2.69
CA GLU A 120 29.22 -11.46 2.37
C GLU A 120 30.19 -11.34 3.54
N TRP A 121 30.24 -10.15 4.15
CA TRP A 121 31.19 -9.81 5.21
C TRP A 121 30.81 -10.37 6.58
N PHE A 122 29.58 -10.85 6.76
CA PHE A 122 29.17 -11.61 7.94
C PHE A 122 30.05 -12.85 8.18
N ARG A 123 30.80 -13.32 7.17
CA ARG A 123 31.84 -14.36 7.31
C ARG A 123 32.92 -14.04 8.34
N LEU A 124 33.11 -12.76 8.66
CA LEU A 124 34.03 -12.30 9.70
C LEU A 124 33.54 -12.65 11.11
N LEU A 125 32.22 -12.76 11.27
CA LEU A 125 31.55 -13.05 12.55
C LEU A 125 31.16 -14.52 12.67
N SER A 126 30.86 -15.19 11.54
CA SER A 126 30.36 -16.56 11.54
C SER A 126 30.84 -17.39 10.33
N ALA A 127 31.10 -18.67 10.57
CA ALA A 127 31.45 -19.64 9.53
C ALA A 127 30.21 -20.17 8.75
N ARG A 128 29.00 -19.69 9.04
CA ARG A 128 27.77 -20.18 8.38
C ARG A 128 27.78 -19.94 6.88
N LYS A 129 27.21 -20.91 6.16
CA LYS A 129 27.01 -20.87 4.71
C LYS A 129 25.74 -20.10 4.29
N ARG A 130 24.66 -20.20 5.08
CA ARG A 130 23.42 -19.43 4.89
C ARG A 130 23.50 -18.15 5.72
N ARG A 131 23.26 -17.01 5.09
CA ARG A 131 23.44 -15.67 5.67
C ARG A 131 22.27 -14.76 5.27
N ARG A 132 21.03 -15.22 5.50
CA ARG A 132 19.88 -14.31 5.39
C ARG A 132 19.93 -13.35 6.58
N LEU A 133 19.41 -12.14 6.41
CA LEU A 133 19.46 -11.11 7.44
C LEU A 133 18.94 -11.62 8.80
N VAL A 134 17.80 -12.30 8.80
CA VAL A 134 17.20 -12.93 9.98
C VAL A 134 18.17 -13.90 10.67
N ASP A 135 18.81 -14.79 9.91
CA ASP A 135 19.74 -15.78 10.46
C ASP A 135 20.98 -15.10 11.07
N CYS A 136 21.46 -14.03 10.43
CA CYS A 136 22.60 -13.25 10.91
C CYS A 136 22.28 -12.51 12.21
N CYS A 137 21.12 -11.83 12.24
CA CYS A 137 20.64 -11.08 13.40
C CYS A 137 20.37 -11.98 14.60
N ASP A 138 19.74 -13.14 14.40
CA ASP A 138 19.49 -14.13 15.45
C ASP A 138 20.81 -14.60 16.10
N GLU A 139 21.85 -14.82 15.29
CA GLU A 139 23.16 -15.30 15.77
C GLU A 139 23.93 -14.24 16.58
N VAL A 140 23.82 -12.97 16.20
CA VAL A 140 24.50 -11.86 16.92
C VAL A 140 23.63 -11.22 18.01
N GLY A 141 22.41 -11.72 18.23
CA GLY A 141 21.48 -11.22 19.24
C GLY A 141 20.88 -9.85 18.91
N VAL A 142 20.71 -9.52 17.63
CA VAL A 142 20.06 -8.28 17.16
C VAL A 142 18.58 -8.54 16.91
N PRO A 143 17.66 -7.87 17.62
CA PRO A 143 16.23 -8.09 17.42
C PRO A 143 15.75 -7.51 16.08
N LEU A 144 15.11 -8.34 15.26
CA LEU A 144 14.36 -7.92 14.08
C LEU A 144 12.88 -7.77 14.43
N ALA A 145 12.49 -6.58 14.90
CA ALA A 145 11.15 -6.34 15.44
C ALA A 145 10.03 -6.47 14.38
N ARG A 146 10.26 -6.03 13.14
CA ARG A 146 9.28 -6.12 12.03
C ARG A 146 9.98 -6.54 10.74
N ARG A 147 9.68 -7.74 10.24
CA ARG A 147 10.18 -8.22 8.93
C ARG A 147 9.65 -7.31 7.82
N TYR A 148 10.48 -7.06 6.81
CA TYR A 148 10.16 -6.24 5.63
C TYR A 148 9.87 -4.75 5.89
N SER A 149 10.12 -4.25 7.10
CA SER A 149 10.20 -2.81 7.37
C SER A 149 11.62 -2.33 7.05
N SER A 150 11.78 -1.43 6.09
CA SER A 150 13.12 -0.98 5.69
C SER A 150 13.88 -0.28 6.81
N SER A 151 13.20 0.50 7.67
CA SER A 151 13.84 1.13 8.84
C SER A 151 14.45 0.11 9.80
N HIS A 152 13.70 -0.95 10.14
CA HIS A 152 14.19 -1.99 11.04
C HIS A 152 15.30 -2.83 10.42
N GLN A 153 15.21 -3.12 9.11
CA GLN A 153 16.24 -3.86 8.40
C GLN A 153 17.54 -3.05 8.27
N ALA A 154 17.46 -1.78 7.85
CA ALA A 154 18.62 -0.90 7.77
C ALA A 154 19.30 -0.71 9.13
N ALA A 155 18.52 -0.55 10.21
CA ALA A 155 19.07 -0.49 11.57
C ALA A 155 19.80 -1.79 11.96
N ALA A 156 19.22 -2.95 11.66
CA ALA A 156 19.86 -4.23 11.93
C ALA A 156 21.17 -4.41 11.13
N VAL A 157 21.17 -3.99 9.86
CA VAL A 157 22.36 -3.99 9.00
C VAL A 157 23.44 -3.04 9.52
N ALA A 158 23.08 -1.89 10.07
CA ALA A 158 24.03 -0.96 10.70
C ALA A 158 24.72 -1.61 11.91
N VAL A 159 23.98 -2.37 12.73
CA VAL A 159 24.58 -3.12 13.83
C VAL A 159 25.51 -4.22 13.31
N LEU A 160 25.10 -4.99 12.29
CA LEU A 160 25.95 -6.00 11.67
C LEU A 160 27.25 -5.40 11.11
N LEU A 161 27.16 -4.25 10.44
CA LEU A 161 28.32 -3.51 9.94
C LEU A 161 29.27 -3.14 11.08
N GLN A 162 28.76 -2.56 12.16
CA GLN A 162 29.55 -2.20 13.33
C GLN A 162 30.28 -3.42 13.90
N ARG A 163 29.59 -4.56 14.06
CA ARG A 163 30.20 -5.82 14.52
C ARG A 163 31.32 -6.28 13.60
N CYS A 164 31.13 -6.21 12.28
CA CYS A 164 32.17 -6.57 11.32
C CYS A 164 33.39 -5.66 11.42
N ILE A 165 33.20 -4.35 11.62
CA ILE A 165 34.29 -3.39 11.84
C ILE A 165 35.04 -3.73 13.14
N GLU A 166 34.32 -3.97 14.23
CA GLU A 166 34.89 -4.36 15.54
C GLU A 166 35.72 -5.65 15.42
N ALA A 167 35.21 -6.67 14.72
CA ALA A 167 35.89 -7.95 14.52
C ALA A 167 37.21 -7.82 13.74
N THR A 168 37.38 -6.72 13.00
CA THR A 168 38.61 -6.42 12.24
C THR A 168 39.54 -5.45 12.96
N GLY A 169 39.25 -5.10 14.22
CA GLY A 169 40.03 -4.12 14.97
C GLY A 169 39.97 -2.72 14.37
N GLY A 170 38.87 -2.36 13.69
CA GLY A 170 38.72 -1.07 13.02
C GLY A 170 39.43 -0.95 11.66
N SER A 171 40.01 -2.04 11.15
CA SER A 171 40.67 -2.09 9.85
C SER A 171 39.93 -3.06 8.91
N PRO A 172 38.76 -2.66 8.40
CA PRO A 172 37.93 -3.56 7.62
C PRO A 172 38.58 -3.92 6.26
N PRO A 173 38.36 -5.15 5.77
CA PRO A 173 38.96 -5.65 4.52
C PRO A 173 38.38 -5.03 3.24
N TRP A 174 37.43 -4.10 3.33
CA TRP A 174 36.83 -3.38 2.21
C TRP A 174 37.36 -1.93 2.08
N ALA A 175 38.62 -1.70 2.44
CA ALA A 175 39.25 -0.37 2.37
C ALA A 175 39.20 0.25 0.95
N ASP A 176 39.32 -0.57 -0.09
CA ASP A 176 39.20 -0.10 -1.48
C ASP A 176 37.82 0.47 -1.79
N ALA A 177 36.75 -0.14 -1.24
CA ALA A 177 35.39 0.39 -1.38
C ALA A 177 35.23 1.73 -0.63
N LEU A 178 35.89 1.90 0.51
CA LEU A 178 35.92 3.18 1.24
C LEU A 178 36.56 4.28 0.40
N ALA A 179 37.76 4.03 -0.12
CA ALA A 179 38.48 4.98 -0.96
C ALA A 179 37.68 5.33 -2.22
N TRP A 180 37.04 4.33 -2.83
CA TRP A 180 36.20 4.51 -4.00
C TRP A 180 34.99 5.42 -3.72
N SER A 181 34.18 5.10 -2.71
CA SER A 181 32.95 5.87 -2.44
C SER A 181 33.25 7.31 -2.00
N GLN A 182 34.36 7.54 -1.29
CA GLN A 182 34.79 8.88 -0.91
C GLN A 182 35.22 9.73 -2.11
N ALA A 183 35.81 9.11 -3.13
CA ALA A 183 36.26 9.79 -4.34
C ALA A 183 35.17 9.85 -5.44
N TYR A 184 34.01 9.22 -5.24
CA TYR A 184 32.96 9.17 -6.26
C TYR A 184 32.45 10.58 -6.58
N PRO A 185 32.48 11.01 -7.86
CA PRO A 185 32.17 12.38 -8.23
C PRO A 185 30.65 12.57 -8.33
N TRP A 186 29.98 12.65 -7.18
CA TRP A 186 28.57 12.99 -7.12
C TRP A 186 28.31 14.35 -7.78
N PRO A 187 27.28 14.48 -8.63
CA PRO A 187 26.99 15.73 -9.29
C PRO A 187 26.59 16.79 -8.26
N GLY A 188 27.14 18.00 -8.41
CA GLY A 188 26.69 19.17 -7.65
C GLY A 188 25.33 19.60 -8.17
N LEU A 189 24.26 19.14 -7.52
CA LEU A 189 22.91 19.54 -7.88
C LEU A 189 22.39 20.55 -6.86
N THR A 190 22.05 21.74 -7.32
CA THR A 190 21.24 22.71 -6.58
C THR A 190 19.78 22.28 -6.70
N TYR A 191 19.33 21.44 -5.77
CA TYR A 191 17.90 21.24 -5.50
C TYR A 191 17.41 22.33 -4.53
N GLY A 192 16.12 22.68 -4.58
CA GLY A 192 15.55 23.71 -3.73
C GLY A 192 15.58 23.32 -2.25
N ASP A 193 15.79 24.28 -1.35
CA ASP A 193 15.89 24.04 0.11
C ASP A 193 14.57 23.60 0.78
N GLU A 194 13.55 23.19 0.02
CA GLU A 194 12.29 22.77 0.62
C GLU A 194 12.43 21.39 1.27
N PRO A 195 12.12 21.26 2.57
CA PRO A 195 12.22 19.98 3.25
C PRO A 195 11.20 19.00 2.67
N CYS A 196 11.69 17.85 2.19
CA CYS A 196 10.81 16.77 1.74
C CYS A 196 10.00 16.21 2.92
N ARG A 197 8.68 16.11 2.75
CA ARG A 197 7.81 15.44 3.73
C ARG A 197 8.03 13.93 3.66
N LEU A 198 8.54 13.35 4.75
CA LEU A 198 8.69 11.90 4.89
C LEU A 198 7.39 11.29 5.42
N VAL A 199 7.01 10.12 4.91
CA VAL A 199 5.82 9.38 5.31
C VAL A 199 6.24 8.01 5.81
N THR A 200 5.88 7.64 7.05
CA THR A 200 6.31 6.37 7.65
C THR A 200 5.16 5.37 7.80
N ARG A 201 5.50 4.08 7.84
CA ARG A 201 4.54 3.02 8.15
C ARG A 201 3.90 3.27 9.51
N GLY A 202 2.57 3.34 9.56
CA GLY A 202 1.81 3.49 10.81
C GLY A 202 1.00 4.76 10.94
N GLU A 203 1.30 5.83 10.18
CA GLU A 203 0.46 7.04 10.15
C GLU A 203 -0.88 6.84 9.42
N GLN A 204 -1.07 5.70 8.74
CA GLN A 204 -2.32 5.32 8.06
C GLN A 204 -2.90 3.97 8.49
N GLN A 205 -2.36 3.34 9.55
CA GLN A 205 -2.74 1.98 9.92
C GLN A 205 -3.78 1.96 11.05
N ALA A 206 -5.06 1.87 10.67
CA ALA A 206 -6.11 1.31 11.52
C ALA A 206 -6.70 0.06 10.85
N SER A 207 -6.37 -1.09 11.46
CA SER A 207 -6.98 -2.42 11.43
C SER A 207 -7.18 -3.16 10.09
N ASP A 208 -6.43 -4.24 9.95
CA ASP A 208 -6.90 -5.55 9.46
C ASP A 208 -8.19 -5.92 10.23
N ASP A 209 -9.32 -6.09 9.55
CA ASP A 209 -10.48 -6.89 10.03
C ASP A 209 -11.55 -7.01 8.92
N SER A 210 -11.32 -7.92 7.98
CA SER A 210 -12.23 -8.22 6.86
C SER A 210 -13.50 -9.00 7.26
N SER A 211 -13.61 -9.50 8.50
CA SER A 211 -14.64 -10.46 8.93
C SER A 211 -16.04 -9.88 9.16
N TRP A 212 -16.17 -8.58 9.48
CA TRP A 212 -17.45 -7.98 9.88
C TRP A 212 -18.18 -7.24 8.75
N LEU A 213 -17.46 -6.55 7.85
CA LEU A 213 -18.08 -5.84 6.72
C LEU A 213 -18.74 -6.78 5.71
N ASP A 214 -18.24 -8.02 5.60
CA ASP A 214 -18.83 -9.08 4.79
C ASP A 214 -20.29 -9.39 5.20
N ARG A 215 -20.73 -9.01 6.41
CA ARG A 215 -22.11 -9.17 6.90
C ARG A 215 -23.02 -7.98 6.61
N ILE A 216 -22.47 -6.81 6.32
CA ILE A 216 -23.21 -5.54 6.19
C ILE A 216 -23.60 -5.27 4.74
N ILE A 217 -22.79 -5.72 3.80
CA ILE A 217 -23.05 -5.57 2.37
C ILE A 217 -24.29 -6.41 2.04
N GLY A 218 -25.42 -5.74 1.74
CA GLY A 218 -26.67 -6.37 1.29
C GLY A 218 -27.94 -6.16 2.13
N LYS A 219 -27.96 -5.29 3.14
CA LYS A 219 -29.18 -5.05 3.96
C LYS A 219 -29.71 -3.61 3.93
N MET A 220 -29.57 -2.94 2.78
CA MET A 220 -29.91 -1.52 2.61
C MET A 220 -31.40 -1.27 2.31
N PRO A 221 -31.97 -0.11 2.71
CA PRO A 221 -33.27 0.35 2.24
C PRO A 221 -33.17 0.83 0.78
N SER A 222 -34.11 0.44 -0.08
CA SER A 222 -34.26 1.00 -1.43
C SER A 222 -34.94 2.36 -1.34
N GLY A 223 -34.37 3.37 -2.01
CA GLY A 223 -34.92 4.74 -2.03
C GLY A 223 -36.21 4.85 -2.85
N GLY A 224 -36.51 3.85 -3.69
CA GLY A 224 -37.67 3.84 -4.56
C GLY A 224 -37.58 4.83 -5.73
N ASP A 225 -36.46 5.55 -5.84
CA ASP A 225 -36.13 6.52 -6.88
C ASP A 225 -34.78 6.14 -7.52
N ALA A 226 -34.73 6.06 -8.84
CA ALA A 226 -33.55 5.68 -9.61
C ALA A 226 -32.36 6.64 -9.40
N ALA A 227 -32.63 7.90 -9.06
CA ALA A 227 -31.59 8.87 -8.70
C ALA A 227 -30.93 8.53 -7.35
N VAL A 228 -31.73 8.07 -6.38
CA VAL A 228 -31.25 7.67 -5.05
C VAL A 228 -30.51 6.34 -5.13
N ASP A 229 -31.03 5.38 -5.88
CA ASP A 229 -30.39 4.07 -6.05
C ASP A 229 -29.02 4.20 -6.75
N SER A 230 -28.89 5.08 -7.75
CA SER A 230 -27.60 5.32 -8.42
C SER A 230 -26.56 6.00 -7.52
N TYR A 231 -27.00 6.83 -6.55
CA TYR A 231 -26.11 7.46 -5.58
C TYR A 231 -25.65 6.44 -4.52
N LEU A 232 -26.58 5.61 -4.02
CA LEU A 232 -26.30 4.57 -3.04
C LEU A 232 -25.39 3.46 -3.61
N ASP A 233 -25.52 3.11 -4.88
CA ASP A 233 -24.63 2.15 -5.56
C ASP A 233 -23.16 2.63 -5.54
N VAL A 234 -22.93 3.92 -5.79
CA VAL A 234 -21.57 4.51 -5.80
C VAL A 234 -21.04 4.66 -4.37
N LEU A 235 -21.91 4.95 -3.41
CA LEU A 235 -21.55 5.02 -1.99
C LEU A 235 -21.19 3.65 -1.41
N GLU A 236 -21.94 2.61 -1.77
CA GLU A 236 -21.65 1.22 -1.39
C GLU A 236 -20.28 0.80 -1.95
N MET A 237 -20.01 1.14 -3.21
CA MET A 237 -18.73 0.86 -3.84
C MET A 237 -17.55 1.58 -3.16
N ALA A 238 -17.72 2.85 -2.78
CA ALA A 238 -16.69 3.66 -2.13
C ALA A 238 -16.45 3.31 -0.64
N LEU A 239 -17.31 2.46 -0.05
CA LEU A 239 -17.19 2.03 1.35
C LEU A 239 -16.72 0.57 1.50
N LEU A 240 -16.51 -0.15 0.38
CA LEU A 240 -16.06 -1.55 0.37
C LEU A 240 -14.68 -1.76 1.02
N ASP A 241 -13.82 -0.75 1.00
CA ASP A 241 -12.43 -0.80 1.51
C ASP A 241 -12.19 0.10 2.75
N ARG A 242 -13.27 0.62 3.35
CA ARG A 242 -13.23 1.53 4.51
C ARG A 242 -12.48 2.84 4.26
N TYR A 243 -12.37 3.30 3.01
CA TYR A 243 -11.67 4.53 2.66
C TYR A 243 -12.34 5.27 1.50
N LEU A 244 -12.87 6.48 1.73
CA LEU A 244 -13.27 7.35 0.63
C LEU A 244 -12.04 8.12 0.11
N SER A 245 -11.55 7.76 -1.07
CA SER A 245 -10.54 8.55 -1.78
C SER A 245 -11.13 9.88 -2.29
N ALA A 246 -10.26 10.87 -2.55
CA ALA A 246 -10.68 12.14 -3.13
C ALA A 246 -11.43 11.96 -4.47
N HIS A 247 -11.08 10.93 -5.27
CA HIS A 247 -11.74 10.64 -6.53
C HIS A 247 -13.12 9.97 -6.35
N GLU A 248 -13.31 9.18 -5.29
CA GLU A 248 -14.60 8.60 -4.93
C GLU A 248 -15.52 9.66 -4.33
N ILE A 249 -14.97 10.60 -3.54
CA ILE A 249 -15.68 11.80 -3.09
C ILE A 249 -16.12 12.63 -4.30
N ASP A 250 -15.23 12.89 -5.25
CA ASP A 250 -15.57 13.63 -6.49
C ASP A 250 -16.61 12.87 -7.33
N SER A 251 -16.57 11.55 -7.36
CA SER A 251 -17.56 10.71 -8.06
C SER A 251 -18.93 10.76 -7.37
N LEU A 252 -18.98 10.72 -6.04
CA LEU A 252 -20.21 10.89 -5.25
C LEU A 252 -20.81 12.28 -5.45
N LEU A 253 -19.98 13.31 -5.44
CA LEU A 253 -20.40 14.69 -5.71
C LEU A 253 -20.94 14.85 -7.14
N ALA A 254 -20.26 14.28 -8.14
CA ALA A 254 -20.69 14.33 -9.53
C ALA A 254 -22.02 13.59 -9.77
N VAL A 255 -22.24 12.46 -9.09
CA VAL A 255 -23.51 11.71 -9.17
C VAL A 255 -24.62 12.50 -8.48
N ALA A 256 -24.40 13.03 -7.28
CA ALA A 256 -25.37 13.89 -6.58
C ALA A 256 -25.77 15.11 -7.43
N GLU A 257 -24.80 15.82 -8.02
CA GLU A 257 -25.05 16.96 -8.91
C GLU A 257 -25.82 16.56 -10.18
N SER A 258 -25.43 15.46 -10.83
CA SER A 258 -26.07 15.00 -12.08
C SER A 258 -27.52 14.56 -11.89
N HIS A 259 -27.88 14.15 -10.68
CA HIS A 259 -29.22 13.71 -10.30
C HIS A 259 -30.02 14.77 -9.53
N GLY A 260 -29.45 15.96 -9.32
CA GLY A 260 -30.12 17.08 -8.65
C GLY A 260 -30.39 16.84 -7.16
N LEU A 261 -29.62 15.95 -6.52
CA LEU A 261 -29.68 15.72 -5.08
C LEU A 261 -29.04 16.92 -4.38
N ASP A 262 -29.83 17.63 -3.58
CA ASP A 262 -29.30 18.71 -2.78
C ASP A 262 -28.53 18.17 -1.55
N ARG A 263 -27.77 19.05 -0.90
CA ARG A 263 -26.96 18.68 0.26
C ARG A 263 -27.78 18.04 1.39
N LYS A 264 -29.04 18.45 1.55
CA LYS A 264 -29.89 17.93 2.62
C LYS A 264 -30.35 16.50 2.31
N ALA A 265 -30.72 16.23 1.05
CA ALA A 265 -31.05 14.90 0.58
C ALA A 265 -29.85 13.93 0.71
N VAL A 266 -28.64 14.39 0.40
CA VAL A 266 -27.41 13.59 0.57
C VAL A 266 -27.12 13.28 2.04
N GLU A 267 -27.23 14.28 2.93
CA GLU A 267 -27.07 14.08 4.37
C GLU A 267 -28.12 13.10 4.93
N ASP A 268 -29.37 13.18 4.47
CA ASP A 268 -30.45 12.26 4.88
C ASP A 268 -30.15 10.82 4.41
N LEU A 269 -29.65 10.65 3.18
CA LEU A 269 -29.22 9.34 2.67
C LEU A 269 -28.05 8.74 3.46
N HIS A 270 -27.08 9.57 3.85
CA HIS A 270 -25.97 9.14 4.71
C HIS A 270 -26.46 8.71 6.10
N GLN A 271 -27.45 9.40 6.66
CA GLN A 271 -28.06 9.02 7.94
C GLN A 271 -28.81 7.69 7.82
N ASP A 272 -29.59 7.49 6.76
CA ASP A 272 -30.30 6.25 6.50
C ASP A 272 -29.32 5.07 6.30
N TYR A 273 -28.20 5.31 5.63
CA TYR A 273 -27.10 4.34 5.50
C TYR A 273 -26.51 3.96 6.86
N LEU A 274 -26.19 4.94 7.71
CA LEU A 274 -25.63 4.68 9.03
C LEU A 274 -26.62 3.92 9.94
N VAL A 275 -27.92 4.20 9.84
CA VAL A 275 -28.98 3.45 10.54
C VAL A 275 -29.06 2.00 10.04
N ALA A 276 -28.93 1.77 8.74
CA ALA A 276 -28.91 0.41 8.18
C ALA A 276 -27.72 -0.40 8.70
N MET A 277 -26.52 0.19 8.74
CA MET A 277 -25.34 -0.45 9.35
C MET A 277 -25.54 -0.76 10.84
N ALA A 278 -26.10 0.19 11.59
CA ALA A 278 -26.39 0.03 13.00
C ALA A 278 -27.38 -1.11 13.28
N ARG A 279 -28.33 -1.38 12.36
CA ARG A 279 -29.23 -2.55 12.47
C ARG A 279 -28.47 -3.86 12.34
N VAL A 280 -27.50 -3.95 11.44
CA VAL A 280 -26.70 -5.18 11.25
C VAL A 280 -25.88 -5.47 12.51
N ALA A 281 -25.25 -4.45 13.09
CA ALA A 281 -24.55 -4.56 14.37
C ALA A 281 -25.48 -4.97 15.53
N LEU A 282 -26.79 -4.74 15.43
CA LEU A 282 -27.78 -5.09 16.45
C LEU A 282 -28.46 -6.45 16.20
N GLU A 283 -28.08 -7.22 15.16
CA GLU A 283 -28.77 -8.46 14.79
C GLU A 283 -28.71 -9.56 15.86
N ASP A 284 -27.61 -9.64 16.60
CA ASP A 284 -27.46 -10.58 17.72
C ASP A 284 -27.87 -9.96 19.07
N GLY A 285 -28.35 -8.72 19.05
CA GLY A 285 -28.81 -7.96 20.21
C GLY A 285 -27.70 -7.32 21.04
N VAL A 286 -26.43 -7.39 20.63
CA VAL A 286 -25.29 -6.82 21.37
C VAL A 286 -24.30 -6.14 20.40
N VAL A 287 -24.12 -4.83 20.54
CA VAL A 287 -23.07 -4.11 19.80
C VAL A 287 -21.76 -4.14 20.57
N THR A 288 -20.75 -4.78 19.99
CA THR A 288 -19.40 -4.85 20.56
C THR A 288 -18.66 -3.50 20.45
N ASP A 289 -17.59 -3.33 21.23
CA ASP A 289 -16.76 -2.12 21.17
C ASP A 289 -16.12 -1.94 19.78
N ASP A 290 -15.80 -3.05 19.11
CA ASP A 290 -15.21 -3.05 17.76
C ASP A 290 -16.23 -2.58 16.70
N GLU A 291 -17.47 -3.08 16.77
CA GLU A 291 -18.57 -2.66 15.89
C GLU A 291 -18.94 -1.20 16.08
N ARG A 292 -18.93 -0.73 17.33
CA ARG A 292 -19.15 0.68 17.64
C ARG A 292 -18.02 1.56 17.09
N SER A 293 -16.77 1.09 17.20
CA SER A 293 -15.60 1.76 16.63
C SER A 293 -15.67 1.83 15.10
N ASP A 294 -16.17 0.78 14.45
CA ASP A 294 -16.40 0.74 13.01
C ASP A 294 -17.53 1.66 12.55
N LEU A 295 -18.66 1.66 13.24
CA LEU A 295 -19.75 2.61 12.97
C LEU A 295 -19.27 4.05 13.09
N ALA A 296 -18.42 4.37 14.08
CA ALA A 296 -17.83 5.70 14.24
C ALA A 296 -16.87 6.08 13.11
N ARG A 297 -16.11 5.12 12.58
CA ARG A 297 -15.26 5.34 11.40
C ARG A 297 -16.09 5.66 10.16
N VAL A 298 -17.11 4.86 9.86
CA VAL A 298 -17.97 5.09 8.69
C VAL A 298 -18.81 6.37 8.84
N ALA A 299 -19.34 6.63 10.03
CA ALA A 299 -20.04 7.88 10.33
C ALA A 299 -19.14 9.11 10.07
N SER A 300 -17.86 9.03 10.43
CA SER A 300 -16.89 10.11 10.14
C SER A 300 -16.66 10.28 8.64
N LEU A 301 -16.55 9.19 7.87
CA LEU A 301 -16.41 9.24 6.40
C LEU A 301 -17.64 9.84 5.71
N LEU A 302 -18.83 9.59 6.26
CA LEU A 302 -20.10 10.12 5.77
C LEU A 302 -20.38 11.57 6.21
N GLY A 303 -19.49 12.18 7.01
CA GLY A 303 -19.68 13.54 7.55
C GLY A 303 -20.66 13.62 8.74
N LEU A 304 -20.90 12.49 9.42
CA LEU A 304 -21.87 12.30 10.51
C LEU A 304 -21.21 11.80 11.83
N PRO A 305 -20.06 12.33 12.28
CA PRO A 305 -19.26 11.72 13.36
C PRO A 305 -19.99 11.61 14.71
N GLU A 306 -21.02 12.42 14.97
CA GLU A 306 -21.78 12.42 16.22
C GLU A 306 -23.09 11.59 16.16
N GLU A 307 -23.41 11.01 15.00
CA GLU A 307 -24.73 10.38 14.76
C GLU A 307 -24.78 8.88 15.11
N VAL A 308 -23.67 8.26 15.52
CA VAL A 308 -23.59 6.81 15.77
C VAL A 308 -24.60 6.35 16.83
N GLU A 309 -24.68 7.03 17.96
CA GLU A 309 -25.64 6.68 19.03
C GLU A 309 -27.09 6.88 18.57
N SER A 310 -27.35 7.94 17.81
CA SER A 310 -28.68 8.16 17.24
C SER A 310 -29.05 7.07 16.23
N ALA A 311 -28.09 6.60 15.44
CA ALA A 311 -28.30 5.54 14.47
C ALA A 311 -28.61 4.21 15.15
N LEU A 312 -27.86 3.85 16.19
CA LEU A 312 -28.11 2.68 17.04
C LEU A 312 -29.48 2.73 17.72
N ALA A 313 -29.87 3.89 18.27
CA ALA A 313 -31.18 4.07 18.89
C ALA A 313 -32.33 3.98 17.88
N LYS A 314 -32.17 4.53 16.67
CA LYS A 314 -33.15 4.40 15.58
C LYS A 314 -33.25 2.95 15.10
N ALA A 315 -32.12 2.28 14.90
CA ALA A 315 -32.03 0.88 14.48
C ALA A 315 -32.75 -0.07 15.43
N ALA A 316 -32.57 0.10 16.75
CA ALA A 316 -33.23 -0.71 17.78
C ALA A 316 -34.77 -0.58 17.79
N ASN A 317 -35.31 0.51 17.22
CA ASN A 317 -36.75 0.79 17.21
C ASN A 317 -37.44 0.44 15.87
N LEU A 318 -36.69 -0.04 14.86
CA LEU A 318 -37.23 -0.40 13.54
C LEU A 318 -37.73 -1.87 13.51
N PRO A 319 -38.89 -2.16 12.90
CA PRO A 319 -39.41 -3.53 12.79
C PRO A 319 -38.52 -4.42 11.89
N ALA A 320 -38.45 -5.73 12.21
CA ALA A 320 -37.53 -6.69 11.60
C ALA A 320 -37.68 -6.85 10.07
N ASP A 321 -38.89 -6.71 9.52
CA ASP A 321 -39.26 -7.05 8.13
C ASP A 321 -38.99 -5.97 7.06
N ALA A 322 -38.29 -4.88 7.39
CA ALA A 322 -38.19 -3.71 6.50
C ALA A 322 -37.01 -3.73 5.48
N ALA A 323 -36.21 -4.81 5.38
CA ALA A 323 -35.08 -4.86 4.44
C ALA A 323 -35.53 -5.36 3.04
N ARG A 324 -35.22 -4.61 1.98
CA ARG A 324 -35.43 -5.00 0.58
C ARG A 324 -34.09 -5.11 -0.14
N ASP A 325 -33.83 -6.24 -0.79
CA ASP A 325 -32.62 -6.52 -1.57
C ASP A 325 -32.52 -5.62 -2.82
N SER A 326 -31.58 -4.68 -2.82
CA SER A 326 -31.07 -4.02 -4.03
C SER A 326 -29.60 -3.64 -3.82
N GLY A 327 -28.69 -4.32 -4.52
CA GLY A 327 -27.25 -4.02 -4.50
C GLY A 327 -26.56 -4.48 -5.77
N PHE A 328 -25.33 -4.01 -6.00
CA PHE A 328 -24.51 -4.33 -7.17
C PHE A 328 -24.35 -5.87 -7.34
N ALA A 329 -24.78 -6.39 -8.48
CA ALA A 329 -24.76 -7.82 -8.78
C ALA A 329 -24.19 -8.14 -10.18
N LEU A 330 -23.39 -9.20 -10.23
CA LEU A 330 -22.90 -9.82 -11.46
C LEU A 330 -23.95 -10.77 -12.02
N ARG A 331 -24.23 -10.65 -13.32
CA ARG A 331 -25.20 -11.48 -14.04
C ARG A 331 -24.50 -12.28 -15.14
N PRO A 332 -25.01 -13.46 -15.50
CA PRO A 332 -24.53 -14.20 -16.67
C PRO A 332 -24.50 -13.30 -17.91
N GLY A 333 -23.36 -13.27 -18.61
CA GLY A 333 -23.09 -12.42 -19.77
C GLY A 333 -22.33 -11.12 -19.47
N ASP A 334 -22.17 -10.74 -18.20
CA ASP A 334 -21.38 -9.56 -17.82
C ASP A 334 -19.89 -9.78 -18.14
N ALA A 335 -19.25 -8.78 -18.73
CA ALA A 335 -17.84 -8.83 -19.08
C ALA A 335 -16.97 -8.37 -17.92
N ILE A 336 -15.99 -9.19 -17.53
CA ILE A 336 -15.03 -8.87 -16.47
C ILE A 336 -13.59 -8.92 -16.99
N CYS A 337 -12.69 -8.20 -16.34
CA CYS A 337 -11.26 -8.23 -16.64
C CYS A 337 -10.47 -8.53 -15.38
N LEU A 338 -9.43 -9.36 -15.46
CA LEU A 338 -8.53 -9.64 -14.33
C LEU A 338 -7.15 -9.01 -14.57
N THR A 339 -6.61 -8.31 -13.57
CA THR A 339 -5.30 -7.63 -13.64
C THR A 339 -4.49 -7.72 -12.35
N GLY A 340 -3.17 -7.82 -12.45
CA GLY A 340 -2.29 -7.95 -11.28
C GLY A 340 -2.01 -9.40 -10.88
N SER A 341 -1.15 -9.56 -9.87
CA SER A 341 -0.78 -10.85 -9.29
C SER A 341 -1.73 -11.16 -8.13
N MET A 342 -2.67 -12.06 -8.36
CA MET A 342 -3.66 -12.49 -7.37
C MET A 342 -3.09 -13.58 -6.46
N SER A 343 -3.67 -13.73 -5.28
CA SER A 343 -3.35 -14.84 -4.35
C SER A 343 -3.81 -16.19 -4.91
N VAL A 344 -4.89 -16.21 -5.71
CA VAL A 344 -5.38 -17.39 -6.41
C VAL A 344 -4.89 -17.39 -7.87
N PRO A 345 -4.45 -18.55 -8.40
CA PRO A 345 -4.07 -18.67 -9.80
C PRO A 345 -5.16 -18.17 -10.74
N ARG A 346 -4.77 -17.34 -11.71
CA ARG A 346 -5.68 -16.68 -12.65
C ARG A 346 -6.63 -17.65 -13.36
N ASP A 347 -6.15 -18.83 -13.72
CA ASP A 347 -6.92 -19.87 -14.40
C ASP A 347 -8.02 -20.47 -13.51
N VAL A 348 -7.90 -20.40 -12.19
CA VAL A 348 -8.94 -20.79 -11.23
C VAL A 348 -10.04 -19.73 -11.20
N LEU A 349 -9.66 -18.45 -11.05
CA LEU A 349 -10.61 -17.32 -11.06
C LEU A 349 -11.36 -17.23 -12.40
N GLU A 350 -10.69 -17.48 -13.51
CA GLU A 350 -11.31 -17.51 -14.84
C GLU A 350 -12.35 -18.64 -14.96
N ARG A 351 -12.07 -19.81 -14.36
CA ARG A 351 -13.02 -20.94 -14.31
C ARG A 351 -14.21 -20.65 -13.41
N GLU A 352 -13.99 -20.04 -12.24
CA GLU A 352 -15.07 -19.65 -11.32
C GLU A 352 -16.01 -18.62 -11.97
N ALA A 353 -15.44 -17.60 -12.62
CA ALA A 353 -16.19 -16.61 -13.37
C ALA A 353 -17.00 -17.24 -14.53
N ALA A 354 -16.37 -18.15 -15.30
CA ALA A 354 -17.02 -18.83 -16.40
C ALA A 354 -18.17 -19.74 -15.95
N ASN A 355 -18.05 -20.39 -14.77
CA ASN A 355 -19.12 -21.19 -14.19
C ASN A 355 -20.36 -20.34 -13.84
N MET A 356 -20.18 -19.06 -13.54
CA MET A 356 -21.27 -18.09 -13.33
C MET A 356 -21.75 -17.42 -14.63
N GLY A 357 -21.25 -17.86 -15.79
CA GLY A 357 -21.61 -17.31 -17.10
C GLY A 357 -20.99 -15.95 -17.40
N LEU A 358 -19.98 -15.51 -16.65
CA LEU A 358 -19.27 -14.25 -16.88
C LEU A 358 -18.28 -14.37 -18.04
N ILE A 359 -18.07 -13.27 -18.77
CA ILE A 359 -17.16 -13.21 -19.90
C ILE A 359 -15.84 -12.60 -19.45
N VAL A 360 -14.84 -13.43 -19.19
CA VAL A 360 -13.49 -12.96 -18.84
C VAL A 360 -12.74 -12.54 -20.10
N GLY A 361 -12.25 -11.31 -20.14
CA GLY A 361 -11.53 -10.79 -21.29
C GLY A 361 -10.61 -9.61 -20.99
N GLY A 362 -10.19 -8.94 -22.07
CA GLY A 362 -9.46 -7.68 -21.98
C GLY A 362 -10.37 -6.52 -21.53
N LEU A 363 -9.76 -5.49 -20.94
CA LEU A 363 -10.49 -4.30 -20.51
C LEU A 363 -10.99 -3.49 -21.72
N THR A 364 -12.31 -3.30 -21.78
CA THR A 364 -13.01 -2.51 -22.80
C THR A 364 -14.08 -1.63 -22.14
N LYS A 365 -14.69 -0.71 -22.89
CA LYS A 365 -15.84 0.09 -22.39
C LYS A 365 -17.10 -0.74 -22.05
N ARG A 366 -17.14 -2.02 -22.45
CA ARG A 366 -18.23 -2.94 -22.09
C ARG A 366 -17.91 -3.79 -20.86
N THR A 367 -16.69 -3.69 -20.34
CA THR A 367 -16.30 -4.38 -19.12
C THR A 367 -17.07 -3.77 -17.97
N LYS A 368 -17.81 -4.59 -17.23
CA LYS A 368 -18.58 -4.17 -16.06
C LYS A 368 -17.74 -4.14 -14.79
N LEU A 369 -16.73 -5.01 -14.71
CA LEU A 369 -15.90 -5.16 -13.53
C LEU A 369 -14.44 -5.47 -13.91
N LEU A 370 -13.49 -4.71 -13.35
CA LEU A 370 -12.07 -5.01 -13.32
C LEU A 370 -11.74 -5.59 -11.94
N VAL A 371 -11.33 -6.85 -11.89
CA VAL A 371 -10.78 -7.47 -10.68
C VAL A 371 -9.27 -7.21 -10.69
N ALA A 372 -8.80 -6.43 -9.72
CA ALA A 372 -7.40 -6.07 -9.55
C ALA A 372 -6.85 -6.69 -8.26
N ALA A 373 -5.58 -7.09 -8.28
CA ALA A 373 -4.91 -7.56 -7.06
C ALA A 373 -4.87 -6.46 -5.99
N ASP A 374 -4.70 -5.23 -6.46
CA ASP A 374 -4.86 -4.01 -5.70
C ASP A 374 -5.82 -3.07 -6.47
N PRO A 375 -7.01 -2.75 -5.92
CA PRO A 375 -7.97 -1.82 -6.55
C PRO A 375 -7.38 -0.42 -6.79
N ASP A 376 -6.45 -0.01 -5.95
CA ASP A 376 -5.77 1.29 -6.00
C ASP A 376 -4.58 1.29 -6.97
N SER A 377 -4.30 0.16 -7.61
CA SER A 377 -3.26 0.03 -8.63
C SER A 377 -3.22 1.22 -9.60
N LEU A 378 -2.03 1.75 -9.84
CA LEU A 378 -1.76 2.75 -10.88
C LEU A 378 -1.37 2.09 -12.21
N SER A 379 -1.65 0.79 -12.39
CA SER A 379 -1.38 0.09 -13.64
C SER A 379 -2.13 0.70 -14.83
N GLY A 380 -1.60 0.52 -16.04
CA GLY A 380 -2.27 1.03 -17.26
C GLY A 380 -3.69 0.49 -17.46
N LYS A 381 -4.02 -0.68 -16.92
CA LYS A 381 -5.39 -1.23 -16.94
C LYS A 381 -6.27 -0.55 -15.89
N ALA A 382 -5.78 -0.33 -14.68
CA ALA A 382 -6.54 0.38 -13.65
C ALA A 382 -6.80 1.84 -14.05
N LYS A 383 -5.80 2.55 -14.58
CA LYS A 383 -5.98 3.90 -15.14
C LYS A 383 -7.05 3.93 -16.24
N LYS A 384 -6.96 3.00 -17.19
CA LYS A 384 -7.93 2.88 -18.29
C LYS A 384 -9.33 2.47 -17.83
N ALA A 385 -9.45 1.73 -16.72
CA ALA A 385 -10.73 1.36 -16.14
C ALA A 385 -11.40 2.58 -15.49
N ARG A 386 -10.63 3.38 -14.75
CA ARG A 386 -11.09 4.68 -14.22
C ARG A 386 -11.54 5.61 -15.34
N ASP A 387 -10.76 5.73 -16.42
CA ASP A 387 -11.14 6.53 -17.61
C ASP A 387 -12.44 6.05 -18.28
N TYR A 388 -12.78 4.76 -18.13
CA TYR A 388 -13.97 4.16 -18.72
C TYR A 388 -15.16 4.09 -17.74
N GLY A 389 -14.99 4.52 -16.49
CA GLY A 389 -15.99 4.34 -15.43
C GLY A 389 -16.25 2.88 -15.09
N VAL A 390 -15.27 1.99 -15.32
CA VAL A 390 -15.39 0.56 -15.01
C VAL A 390 -15.00 0.35 -13.55
N ALA A 391 -15.90 -0.29 -12.80
CA ALA A 391 -15.69 -0.66 -11.40
C ALA A 391 -14.40 -1.47 -11.22
N ILE A 392 -13.59 -1.13 -10.22
CA ILE A 392 -12.37 -1.87 -9.86
C ILE A 392 -12.60 -2.48 -8.48
N VAL A 393 -12.40 -3.79 -8.34
CA VAL A 393 -12.55 -4.51 -7.06
C VAL A 393 -11.36 -5.40 -6.80
N SER A 394 -11.13 -5.72 -5.52
CA SER A 394 -10.10 -6.65 -5.11
C SER A 394 -10.50 -8.09 -5.46
N GLU A 395 -9.53 -9.02 -5.35
CA GLU A 395 -9.81 -10.46 -5.44
C GLU A 395 -10.87 -10.92 -4.43
N SER A 396 -10.79 -10.44 -3.18
CA SER A 396 -11.76 -10.76 -2.13
C SER A 396 -13.14 -10.23 -2.47
N GLY A 397 -13.25 -8.96 -2.89
CA GLY A 397 -14.52 -8.37 -3.33
C GLY A 397 -15.14 -9.12 -4.50
N PHE A 398 -14.33 -9.59 -5.46
CA PHE A 398 -14.83 -10.41 -6.56
C PHE A 398 -15.40 -11.76 -6.10
N ARG A 399 -14.78 -12.42 -5.13
CA ARG A 399 -15.31 -13.68 -4.56
C ARG A 399 -16.64 -13.49 -3.85
N THR A 400 -16.78 -12.43 -3.07
CA THR A 400 -18.05 -12.07 -2.42
C THR A 400 -19.16 -11.88 -3.46
N LEU A 401 -18.84 -11.24 -4.60
CA LEU A 401 -19.80 -11.09 -5.71
C LEU A 401 -20.16 -12.42 -6.38
N LEU A 402 -19.23 -13.38 -6.47
CA LEU A 402 -19.50 -14.71 -7.01
C LEU A 402 -20.36 -15.57 -6.07
N GLU A 403 -20.08 -15.54 -4.77
CA GLU A 403 -20.88 -16.27 -3.76
C GLU A 403 -22.33 -15.79 -3.74
N ARG A 404 -22.56 -14.48 -3.90
CA ARG A 404 -23.90 -13.89 -4.07
C ARG A 404 -24.63 -14.41 -5.30
N ALA A 405 -23.95 -14.54 -6.44
CA ALA A 405 -24.56 -15.03 -7.67
C ALA A 405 -24.99 -16.51 -7.61
N ILE A 406 -24.45 -17.29 -6.67
CA ILE A 406 -24.84 -18.68 -6.41
C ILE A 406 -26.12 -18.77 -5.56
N HIS A 407 -26.36 -17.77 -4.71
CA HIS A 407 -27.45 -17.75 -3.74
C HIS A 407 -28.66 -16.88 -4.14
N ALA A 408 -28.55 -16.12 -5.24
CA ALA A 408 -29.63 -15.39 -5.90
C ALA A 408 -30.30 -16.23 -6.99
#